data_AF-A0A841EI10-F1
#
_entry.id   AF-A0A841EI10-F1
#
_cell.length_a   1.000
_cell.length_b   1.000
_cell.length_c   1.000
_cell.angle_alpha   90.00
_cell.angle_beta   90.00
_cell.angle_gamma   90.00
#
_symmetry.space_group_name_H-M   'P 1'
#
loop_
_entity.id
_entity.type
_entity.pdbx_description
1 polymer ?
#
loop_
_entity_poly.entity_id
_entity_poly.type
_entity_poly.pdbx_seq_one_letter_code
_entity_poly.pdbx_strand_id
1 'polypeptide(L)' 'MNSIQDNYADSFKTDILFFFDELNESNQHLTFLNKLESFVEIEDWVDRLTSRIVLKFDEETEQLNDLINYFIQIG' A
#
# COMPACT_ATOMS: atom_id res chain seq x y z
N MET A 1 -1.54 25.33 18.40
CA MET A 1 -0.59 24.22 18.20
C MET A 1 -1.18 23.33 17.12
N ASN A 2 -0.64 23.37 15.90
CA ASN A 2 -1.00 22.42 14.84
C ASN A 2 -0.17 21.15 15.06
N SER A 3 -0.63 20.32 15.99
CA SER A 3 -0.10 18.97 16.12
C SER A 3 -0.87 18.13 15.11
N ILE A 4 -0.20 17.88 13.99
CA ILE A 4 -0.47 16.89 12.97
C ILE A 4 -1.48 15.87 13.48
N GLN A 5 -2.74 16.03 13.05
CA GLN A 5 -3.68 14.92 13.01
C GLN A 5 -2.91 13.83 12.24
N ASP A 6 -2.54 12.74 12.89
CA ASP A 6 -1.90 11.60 12.23
C ASP A 6 -2.60 11.41 10.89
N ASN A 7 -1.87 11.65 9.79
CA ASN A 7 -2.49 11.68 8.47
C ASN A 7 -3.20 10.34 8.32
N TYR A 8 -4.49 10.33 7.94
CA TYR A 8 -5.25 9.09 7.85
C TYR A 8 -4.50 8.05 6.99
N ALA A 9 -3.83 8.50 5.93
CA ALA A 9 -2.94 7.66 5.12
C ALA A 9 -1.73 7.08 5.91
N ASP A 10 -1.16 7.84 6.84
CA ASP A 10 -0.02 7.42 7.66
C ASP A 10 -0.39 6.32 8.65
N SER A 11 -1.67 6.23 9.06
CA SER A 11 -2.13 5.18 9.98
C SER A 11 -1.95 3.77 9.40
N PHE A 12 -1.92 3.62 8.07
CA PHE A 12 -1.78 2.33 7.38
C PHE A 12 -0.34 1.92 7.09
N LYS A 13 0.65 2.82 7.30
CA LYS A 13 2.06 2.56 6.93
C LYS A 13 2.61 1.32 7.62
N THR A 14 2.30 1.16 8.90
CA THR A 14 2.75 0.03 9.72
C THR A 14 2.18 -1.29 9.19
N ASP A 15 0.87 -1.33 8.89
CA ASP A 15 0.21 -2.53 8.38
C ASP A 15 0.72 -2.89 6.98
N ILE A 16 0.96 -1.90 6.11
CA ILE A 16 1.57 -2.10 4.79
C ILE A 16 2.99 -2.67 4.92
N LEU A 17 3.80 -2.14 5.85
CA LEU A 17 5.15 -2.67 6.10
C LEU A 17 5.09 -4.13 6.58
N PHE A 18 4.18 -4.47 7.48
CA PHE A 18 3.98 -5.85 7.92
C PHE A 18 3.51 -6.76 6.80
N PHE A 19 2.58 -6.30 5.95
CA PHE A 19 2.11 -7.05 4.79
C PHE A 19 3.26 -7.41 3.84
N PHE A 20 4.18 -6.49 3.61
CA PHE A 20 5.35 -6.71 2.78
C PHE A 20 6.53 -7.34 3.52
N ASP A 21 6.34 -7.93 4.70
CA ASP A 21 7.40 -8.55 5.50
C ASP A 21 8.60 -7.61 5.67
N GLU A 22 8.33 -6.36 6.09
CA GLU A 22 9.33 -5.29 6.24
C GLU A 22 10.15 -5.02 4.96
N LEU A 23 9.51 -5.20 3.79
CA LEU A 23 10.13 -5.07 2.47
C LEU A 23 11.29 -6.06 2.24
N ASN A 24 11.22 -7.24 2.87
CA ASN A 24 12.14 -8.33 2.63
C ASN A 24 12.07 -8.78 1.16
N GLU A 25 13.21 -8.76 0.46
CA GLU A 25 13.33 -9.13 -0.95
C GLU A 25 12.89 -10.57 -1.26
N SER A 26 12.86 -11.45 -0.26
CA SER A 26 12.35 -12.83 -0.39
C SER A 26 10.82 -12.92 -0.38
N ASN A 27 10.13 -11.82 -0.07
CA ASN A 27 8.67 -11.79 -0.04
C ASN A 27 8.10 -11.85 -1.46
N GLN A 28 7.32 -12.90 -1.75
CA GLN A 28 6.69 -13.10 -3.04
C GLN A 28 5.72 -11.98 -3.42
N HIS A 29 5.15 -11.27 -2.44
CA HIS A 29 4.30 -10.10 -2.67
C HIS A 29 5.05 -8.90 -3.25
N LEU A 30 6.40 -8.89 -3.26
CA LEU A 30 7.19 -7.86 -3.94
C LEU A 30 7.47 -8.19 -5.41
N THR A 31 7.14 -9.38 -5.89
CA THR A 31 7.43 -9.83 -7.27
C THR A 31 6.81 -8.91 -8.34
N PHE A 32 5.69 -8.23 -8.03
CA PHE A 32 5.07 -7.28 -8.96
C PHE A 32 5.96 -6.08 -9.28
N LEU A 33 6.91 -5.72 -8.40
CA LEU A 33 7.87 -4.65 -8.66
C LEU A 33 8.72 -4.93 -9.90
N ASN A 34 8.92 -6.20 -10.26
CA ASN A 34 9.63 -6.58 -11.50
C ASN A 34 8.90 -6.15 -12.78
N LYS A 35 7.61 -5.80 -12.69
CA LYS A 35 6.83 -5.28 -13.82
C LYS A 35 6.97 -3.76 -13.98
N LEU A 36 7.53 -3.08 -12.99
CA LEU A 36 7.72 -1.64 -12.98
C LEU A 36 9.14 -1.33 -13.48
N GLU A 37 9.24 -0.56 -14.57
CA GLU A 37 10.50 -0.31 -15.26
C GLU A 37 11.18 0.99 -14.80
N SER A 38 10.49 1.81 -14.01
CA SER A 38 11.01 3.08 -13.54
C SER A 38 10.56 3.46 -12.15
N PHE A 39 11.34 4.33 -11.51
CA PHE A 39 10.96 4.92 -10.22
C PHE A 39 9.63 5.67 -10.29
N VAL A 40 9.35 6.33 -11.42
CA VAL A 40 8.09 7.05 -11.64
C VAL A 40 6.90 6.09 -11.62
N GLU A 41 7.03 4.89 -12.19
CA GLU A 41 5.96 3.88 -12.14
C GLU A 41 5.73 3.33 -10.73
N ILE A 42 6.79 3.25 -9.92
CA ILE A 42 6.69 2.88 -8.51
C ILE A 42 5.94 3.97 -7.73
N GLU A 43 6.30 5.24 -7.91
CA GLU A 43 5.61 6.37 -7.28
C GLU A 43 4.13 6.41 -7.68
N ASP A 44 3.83 6.29 -8.97
CA ASP A 44 2.46 6.24 -9.49
C ASP A 44 1.65 5.08 -8.88
N TRP A 45 2.28 3.92 -8.68
CA TRP A 45 1.63 2.76 -8.06
C TRP A 45 1.33 3.02 -6.58
N VAL A 46 2.31 3.55 -5.83
CA VAL A 46 2.16 3.90 -4.41
C VAL A 46 1.08 4.96 -4.21
N ASP A 47 1.04 5.98 -5.06
CA ASP A 47 0.04 7.04 -5.01
C ASP A 47 -1.38 6.52 -5.27
N ARG A 48 -1.51 5.59 -6.24
CA ARG A 48 -2.80 4.95 -6.52
C ARG A 48 -3.26 4.06 -5.38
N LEU A 49 -2.36 3.26 -4.79
CA LEU A 49 -2.68 2.43 -3.63
C LEU A 49 -3.12 3.30 -2.44
N THR A 50 -2.34 4.34 -2.14
CA THR A 50 -2.63 5.28 -1.05
C THR A 50 -3.97 5.97 -1.26
N SER A 51 -4.24 6.45 -2.48
CA SER A 51 -5.53 7.06 -2.84
C SER A 51 -6.68 6.07 -2.70
N ARG A 52 -6.48 4.81 -3.07
CA ARG A 52 -7.49 3.75 -2.95
C ARG A 52 -7.81 3.46 -1.49
N ILE A 53 -6.79 3.32 -0.65
CA ILE A 53 -6.95 3.12 0.79
C ILE A 53 -7.73 4.30 1.38
N VAL A 54 -7.27 5.53 1.17
CA VAL A 54 -7.89 6.72 1.76
C VAL A 54 -9.35 6.93 1.31
N LEU A 55 -9.68 6.60 0.07
CA LEU A 55 -11.01 6.90 -0.49
C LEU A 55 -12.01 5.75 -0.41
N LYS A 56 -11.54 4.50 -0.33
CA LYS A 56 -12.39 3.32 -0.50
C LYS A 56 -12.25 2.27 0.58
N PHE A 57 -11.16 2.27 1.35
CA PHE A 57 -11.00 1.30 2.42
C PHE A 57 -12.04 1.54 3.51
N ASP A 58 -12.82 0.50 3.78
CA ASP A 58 -13.79 0.46 4.86
C ASP A 58 -13.50 -0.78 5.71
N GLU A 59 -12.93 -0.54 6.89
CA GLU A 59 -12.51 -1.58 7.84
C GLU A 59 -13.66 -2.46 8.36
N GLU A 60 -14.92 -2.02 8.24
CA GLU A 60 -16.08 -2.83 8.59
C GLU A 60 -16.40 -3.89 7.52
N THR A 61 -15.92 -3.69 6.28
CA THR A 61 -16.33 -4.50 5.11
C THR A 61 -15.19 -5.26 4.44
N GLU A 62 -13.94 -4.79 4.55
CA GLU A 62 -12.78 -5.45 3.95
C GLU A 62 -11.54 -5.39 4.86
N GLN A 63 -10.63 -6.35 4.69
CA GLN A 63 -9.32 -6.32 5.34
C GLN A 63 -8.33 -5.57 4.44
N LEU A 64 -7.47 -4.74 5.04
CA LEU A 64 -6.46 -3.99 4.29
C LEU A 64 -5.55 -4.91 3.46
N ASN A 65 -5.20 -6.07 4.01
CA ASN A 65 -4.38 -7.07 3.31
C ASN A 65 -5.06 -7.60 2.03
N ASP A 66 -6.38 -7.73 2.02
CA ASP A 66 -7.12 -8.18 0.85
C ASP A 66 -7.14 -7.10 -0.23
N LEU A 67 -7.33 -5.83 0.17
CA LEU A 67 -7.25 -4.67 -0.72
C LEU A 67 -5.86 -4.57 -1.39
N ILE A 68 -4.78 -4.68 -0.59
CA ILE A 68 -3.40 -4.61 -1.11
C ILE A 68 -3.13 -5.79 -2.05
N ASN A 69 -3.52 -7.02 -1.67
CA ASN A 69 -3.38 -8.19 -2.52
C ASN A 69 -4.11 -8.05 -3.87
N TYR A 70 -5.35 -7.57 -3.85
CA TYR A 70 -6.11 -7.28 -5.06
C TYR A 70 -5.38 -6.28 -5.94
N PHE A 71 -4.81 -5.22 -5.35
CA PHE A 71 -4.10 -4.19 -6.08
C PHE A 71 -2.80 -4.70 -6.73
N ILE A 72 -2.05 -5.57 -6.03
CA ILE A 72 -0.86 -6.25 -6.56
C ILE A 72 -1.21 -7.16 -7.75
N GLN A 73 -2.38 -7.81 -7.73
CA GLN A 73 -2.80 -8.71 -8.82
C GLN A 73 -3.23 -7.96 -10.10
N ILE A 74 -3.73 -6.73 -9.96
CA ILE A 74 -4.20 -5.92 -11.10
C ILE A 74 -3.06 -5.13 -11.74
N GLY A 75 -2.04 -4.73 -10.95
CA GLY A 75 -0.80 -4.13 -11.45
C GLY A 75 0.09 -5.14 -12.16
#